data_AF-A0A8C2IB03-F1
#
_entry.id   AF-A0A8C2IB03-F1
#
_cell.length_a   1.000
_cell.length_b   1.000
_cell.length_c   1.000
_cell.angle_alpha   90.00
_cell.angle_beta   90.00
_cell.angle_gamma   90.00
#
_symmetry.space_group_name_H-M   'P 1'
#
loop_
_entity.id
_entity.type
_entity.pdbx_description
1 polymer ?
#
loop_
_entity_poly.entity_id
_entity_poly.type
_entity_poly.pdbx_seq_one_letter_code
_entity_poly.pdbx_strand_id
1 'polypeptide(L)'
;MRLCVALLSLSLCLGLMGHVRAQEEADDMEMDVEDAIDDMQEEDVEEEEQQVPASPPVPTVTYKAPEPMGEHYFAESFDKGTLHGWVLSQAKKDGIDEDIAKYDGKWEVEEMKDTKLPGDKGLVLKSKAKHHAISALLLRPFTFDTKPLIVQYEVNFQTGIDCGGAYVKLLSQTPDLDLEEFVDKTPYTIMFGPDKCGEDYKLHFIFRHKNPKTGEFEEKHAKKPDADLRTYYTDKKTHLYTLVLNPDNSFEILIDQTVVNSGSLLNDMTPPINPPAEIEDPDDHKPEDWDERPKIQDPDAVKPEDWDEDAPAKIPDEDAVKPDGWLDDEPEYISDPDALKPEDWDEDMDGEWEAPQIPNPACETAPGCGPWQRPVIDNPNYKGKWKPPMIDNPNYQGVWKPRKIPNPDFFEDLHPFRMTPFSAVGLELWSMSSDIFFDNFFVTSDRTVAERWAADGWGLKKAAEGAAESGAPQ
;
A
#
# COMPACT_ATOMS: atom_id res chain seq x y z
N MET A 1 -46.67 27.94 22.56
CA MET A 1 -46.47 27.26 23.86
C MET A 1 -45.62 26.03 23.58
N ARG A 2 -44.60 25.81 24.41
CA ARG A 2 -43.45 24.93 24.20
C ARG A 2 -43.78 23.43 24.13
N LEU A 3 -42.93 22.70 23.38
CA LEU A 3 -42.43 21.32 23.60
C LEU A 3 -43.48 20.17 23.44
N CYS A 4 -43.19 18.92 23.02
CA CYS A 4 -41.98 18.10 22.99
C CYS A 4 -42.27 16.72 22.32
N VAL A 5 -41.20 15.98 21.95
CA VAL A 5 -40.99 14.49 22.07
C VAL A 5 -41.83 13.58 21.14
N ALA A 6 -41.25 12.90 20.14
CA ALA A 6 -40.36 11.73 20.11
C ALA A 6 -41.06 10.35 20.22
N LEU A 7 -40.52 9.42 19.40
CA LEU A 7 -40.43 7.96 19.52
C LEU A 7 -41.50 7.03 18.91
N LEU A 8 -40.93 6.12 18.11
CA LEU A 8 -41.13 4.66 18.08
C LEU A 8 -41.82 4.03 16.87
N SER A 9 -41.13 2.99 16.43
CA SER A 9 -41.12 2.26 15.19
C SER A 9 -41.77 0.88 15.34
N LEU A 10 -42.14 0.34 14.17
CA LEU A 10 -42.24 -1.07 13.78
C LEU A 10 -43.52 -1.88 14.13
N SER A 11 -44.28 -2.08 13.05
CA SER A 11 -44.61 -3.38 12.44
C SER A 11 -45.69 -4.27 13.06
N LEU A 12 -46.81 -4.42 12.32
CA LEU A 12 -47.59 -5.66 12.31
C LEU A 12 -48.35 -5.83 10.98
N CYS A 13 -47.88 -6.82 10.21
CA CYS A 13 -48.60 -7.87 9.48
C CYS A 13 -49.78 -7.59 8.52
N LEU A 14 -49.56 -8.13 7.31
CA LEU A 14 -50.44 -8.94 6.45
C LEU A 14 -51.71 -8.34 5.82
N GLY A 15 -51.67 -8.36 4.48
CA GLY A 15 -52.65 -9.12 3.71
C GLY A 15 -53.60 -8.29 2.86
N LEU A 16 -53.50 -8.45 1.53
CA LEU A 16 -54.64 -8.69 0.63
C LEU A 16 -54.11 -8.89 -0.80
N MET A 17 -53.94 -10.15 -1.18
CA MET A 17 -54.09 -10.60 -2.56
C MET A 17 -55.54 -11.02 -2.78
N GLY A 18 -56.07 -10.64 -3.93
CA GLY A 18 -56.74 -11.61 -4.79
C GLY A 18 -58.27 -11.70 -4.75
N HIS A 19 -58.84 -11.52 -5.95
CA HIS A 19 -59.85 -12.39 -6.56
C HIS A 19 -61.32 -12.15 -6.15
N VAL A 20 -62.33 -12.28 -7.01
CA VAL A 20 -62.51 -12.58 -8.45
C VAL A 20 -64.05 -12.50 -8.67
N ARG A 21 -64.50 -12.50 -9.94
CA ARG A 21 -65.56 -13.36 -10.50
C ARG A 21 -66.66 -12.61 -11.26
N ALA A 22 -66.75 -12.94 -12.55
CA ALA A 22 -67.86 -13.69 -13.18
C ALA A 22 -67.96 -13.27 -14.66
N GLN A 23 -68.35 -14.08 -15.65
CA GLN A 23 -68.46 -15.52 -15.93
C GLN A 23 -69.31 -15.58 -17.21
N GLU A 24 -68.94 -16.39 -18.20
CA GLU A 24 -69.77 -17.15 -19.17
C GLU A 24 -68.80 -17.70 -20.24
N GLU A 25 -68.47 -19.01 -20.29
CA GLU A 25 -69.27 -20.15 -20.81
C GLU A 25 -69.52 -20.03 -22.34
N ALA A 26 -69.31 -21.02 -23.20
CA ALA A 26 -69.22 -22.47 -23.05
C ALA A 26 -68.60 -23.14 -24.31
N ASP A 27 -68.16 -24.40 -24.11
CA ASP A 27 -68.27 -25.59 -24.98
C ASP A 27 -67.61 -25.63 -26.38
N ASP A 28 -67.19 -26.78 -26.92
CA ASP A 28 -66.68 -28.10 -26.51
C ASP A 28 -66.59 -28.94 -27.82
N MET A 29 -65.93 -30.10 -27.78
CA MET A 29 -65.93 -31.22 -28.77
C MET A 29 -65.07 -31.09 -30.04
N GLU A 30 -63.97 -31.87 -30.14
CA GLU A 30 -63.81 -33.30 -30.53
C GLU A 30 -63.50 -33.44 -32.03
N MET A 31 -62.25 -33.77 -32.39
CA MET A 31 -61.73 -35.10 -32.73
C MET A 31 -62.24 -35.63 -34.07
N ASP A 32 -61.35 -35.73 -35.06
CA ASP A 32 -61.12 -37.00 -35.77
C ASP A 32 -59.79 -37.00 -36.52
N VAL A 33 -59.05 -38.08 -36.27
CA VAL A 33 -57.82 -38.50 -36.92
C VAL A 33 -58.24 -39.51 -37.97
N GLU A 34 -57.80 -39.36 -39.23
CA GLU A 34 -57.58 -40.51 -40.12
C GLU A 34 -56.60 -40.14 -41.25
N ASP A 35 -55.43 -40.77 -41.16
CA ASP A 35 -54.76 -41.52 -42.24
C ASP A 35 -54.44 -40.83 -43.58
N ALA A 36 -53.15 -40.55 -43.83
CA ALA A 36 -52.23 -41.51 -44.46
C ALA A 36 -51.11 -40.88 -45.33
N ILE A 37 -49.86 -41.02 -44.86
CA ILE A 37 -48.63 -41.53 -45.53
C ILE A 37 -48.17 -40.96 -46.90
N ASP A 38 -46.89 -40.51 -46.90
CA ASP A 38 -45.90 -40.35 -47.99
C ASP A 38 -46.24 -39.37 -49.15
N ASP A 39 -45.35 -38.49 -49.62
CA ASP A 39 -43.91 -38.66 -49.83
C ASP A 39 -43.19 -37.30 -49.95
N MET A 40 -41.88 -37.36 -49.83
CA MET A 40 -40.89 -36.30 -49.57
C MET A 40 -40.67 -35.27 -50.70
N GLN A 41 -40.38 -34.01 -50.35
CA GLN A 41 -39.10 -33.30 -50.59
C GLN A 41 -39.19 -31.79 -50.31
N GLU A 42 -38.16 -31.29 -49.63
CA GLU A 42 -37.94 -29.93 -49.10
C GLU A 42 -37.64 -28.91 -50.21
N GLU A 43 -38.27 -27.73 -50.13
CA GLU A 43 -37.74 -26.48 -50.70
C GLU A 43 -37.76 -25.42 -49.58
N ASP A 44 -36.57 -25.02 -49.15
CA ASP A 44 -36.30 -23.93 -48.20
C ASP A 44 -36.73 -22.57 -48.79
N VAL A 45 -37.54 -21.82 -48.05
CA VAL A 45 -37.84 -20.40 -48.32
C VAL A 45 -37.37 -19.58 -47.12
N GLU A 46 -36.47 -18.64 -47.41
CA GLU A 46 -35.76 -17.73 -46.50
C GLU A 46 -36.73 -16.82 -45.71
N GLU A 47 -36.61 -16.81 -44.37
CA GLU A 47 -37.27 -15.86 -43.48
C GLU A 47 -36.44 -14.57 -43.31
N GLU A 48 -37.09 -13.41 -43.49
CA GLU A 48 -36.54 -12.08 -43.27
C GLU A 48 -36.27 -11.83 -41.77
N GLU A 49 -35.00 -11.70 -41.38
CA GLU A 49 -34.61 -11.23 -40.05
C GLU A 49 -34.83 -9.72 -39.88
N GLN A 50 -35.64 -9.36 -38.90
CA GLN A 50 -35.83 -7.98 -38.43
C GLN A 50 -34.55 -7.48 -37.74
N GLN A 51 -33.92 -6.45 -38.32
CA GLN A 51 -32.79 -5.74 -37.74
C GLN A 51 -33.19 -4.96 -36.46
N VAL A 52 -32.60 -5.34 -35.34
CA VAL A 52 -32.59 -4.57 -34.09
C VAL A 52 -31.78 -3.28 -34.32
N PRO A 53 -32.27 -2.08 -33.95
CA PRO A 53 -31.49 -0.86 -34.16
C PRO A 53 -30.25 -0.87 -33.28
N ALA A 54 -29.09 -0.75 -33.92
CA ALA A 54 -27.79 -0.64 -33.27
C ALA A 54 -27.79 0.52 -32.25
N SER A 55 -27.28 0.24 -31.05
CA SER A 55 -26.92 1.24 -30.05
C SER A 55 -26.08 2.35 -30.71
N PRO A 56 -26.24 3.63 -30.30
CA PRO A 56 -25.42 4.70 -30.85
C PRO A 56 -23.93 4.37 -30.63
N PRO A 57 -23.05 4.60 -31.63
CA PRO A 57 -21.64 4.32 -31.47
C PRO A 57 -21.10 5.16 -30.31
N VAL A 58 -20.48 4.49 -29.34
CA VAL A 58 -19.71 5.13 -28.28
C VAL A 58 -18.70 6.06 -28.96
N PRO A 59 -18.55 7.33 -28.54
CA PRO A 59 -17.59 8.24 -29.15
C PRO A 59 -16.19 7.63 -29.07
N THR A 60 -15.65 7.21 -30.21
CA THR A 60 -14.31 6.65 -30.30
C THR A 60 -13.28 7.77 -30.29
N VAL A 61 -12.62 7.96 -29.15
CA VAL A 61 -11.46 8.85 -29.05
C VAL A 61 -10.37 8.28 -29.96
N THR A 62 -9.98 9.02 -30.99
CA THR A 62 -8.93 8.60 -31.92
C THR A 62 -7.59 9.08 -31.38
N TYR A 63 -6.62 8.16 -31.25
CA TYR A 63 -5.29 8.50 -30.78
C TYR A 63 -4.58 9.45 -31.73
N LYS A 64 -3.89 10.44 -31.16
CA LYS A 64 -2.95 11.29 -31.87
C LYS A 64 -1.71 11.46 -31.00
N ALA A 65 -0.57 11.13 -31.57
CA ALA A 65 0.75 11.36 -30.98
C ALA A 65 0.86 12.81 -30.45
N PRO A 66 1.21 13.01 -29.17
CA PRO A 66 1.43 14.34 -28.62
C PRO A 66 2.69 14.96 -29.27
N GLU A 67 2.55 16.20 -29.75
CA GLU A 67 3.68 16.93 -30.34
C GLU A 67 4.23 17.95 -29.34
N PRO A 68 5.54 17.95 -29.05
CA PRO A 68 6.11 18.85 -28.06
C PRO A 68 6.13 20.28 -28.62
N MET A 69 5.17 21.10 -28.18
CA MET A 69 5.02 22.50 -28.60
C MET A 69 5.61 23.45 -27.55
N GLY A 70 6.84 23.92 -27.78
CA GLY A 70 7.50 24.89 -26.92
C GLY A 70 8.92 24.48 -26.56
N GLU A 71 9.54 25.28 -25.69
CA GLU A 71 10.87 24.98 -25.16
C GLU A 71 10.80 23.76 -24.22
N HIS A 72 11.52 22.70 -24.55
CA HIS A 72 11.61 21.48 -23.75
C HIS A 72 13.05 20.95 -23.75
N TYR A 73 13.32 20.03 -22.84
CA TYR A 73 14.63 19.40 -22.65
C TYR A 73 14.58 17.91 -22.98
N PHE A 74 13.42 17.28 -22.78
CA PHE A 74 13.13 15.89 -23.10
C PHE A 74 11.66 15.72 -23.40
N ALA A 75 11.33 14.89 -24.39
CA ALA A 75 9.97 14.51 -24.74
C ALA A 75 10.02 13.12 -25.37
N GLU A 76 9.32 12.15 -24.78
CA GLU A 76 9.22 10.78 -25.28
C GLU A 76 7.81 10.23 -25.04
N SER A 77 7.16 9.82 -26.12
CA SER A 77 5.81 9.25 -26.18
C SER A 77 5.78 7.84 -26.77
N PHE A 78 6.94 7.27 -27.13
CA PHE A 78 7.11 5.93 -27.69
C PHE A 78 6.26 5.57 -28.93
N ASP A 79 5.64 6.55 -29.58
CA ASP A 79 4.80 6.41 -30.79
C ASP A 79 5.52 5.72 -31.95
N LYS A 80 6.84 5.88 -32.01
CA LYS A 80 7.68 5.25 -33.02
C LYS A 80 7.78 3.72 -32.85
N GLY A 81 7.31 3.19 -31.72
CA GLY A 81 7.32 1.76 -31.40
C GLY A 81 8.71 1.15 -31.23
N THR A 82 9.74 1.98 -30.97
CA THR A 82 11.13 1.54 -30.82
C THR A 82 11.79 2.24 -29.65
N LEU A 83 12.79 1.60 -29.04
CA LEU A 83 13.62 2.16 -27.97
C LEU A 83 14.69 3.14 -28.50
N HIS A 84 14.42 3.84 -29.58
CA HIS A 84 15.43 4.68 -30.24
C HIS A 84 15.81 5.88 -29.36
N GLY A 85 17.07 5.93 -28.91
CA GLY A 85 17.57 6.96 -27.99
C GLY A 85 17.63 6.51 -26.53
N TRP A 86 17.11 5.31 -26.23
CA TRP A 86 17.24 4.67 -24.93
C TRP A 86 18.38 3.64 -24.94
N VAL A 87 19.20 3.68 -23.91
CA VAL A 87 20.37 2.83 -23.69
C VAL A 87 20.09 1.92 -22.52
N LEU A 88 20.20 0.61 -22.76
CA LEU A 88 20.09 -0.42 -21.73
C LEU A 88 21.43 -0.54 -21.00
N SER A 89 21.39 -0.54 -19.67
CA SER A 89 22.60 -0.77 -18.89
C SER A 89 23.15 -2.17 -19.12
N GLN A 90 24.45 -2.25 -19.37
CA GLN A 90 25.25 -3.48 -19.44
C GLN A 90 26.11 -3.66 -18.19
N ALA A 91 25.85 -2.89 -17.13
CA ALA A 91 26.63 -2.93 -15.91
C ALA A 91 26.58 -4.31 -15.22
N LYS A 92 27.76 -4.77 -14.80
CA LYS A 92 27.96 -6.09 -14.18
C LYS A 92 27.80 -6.04 -12.66
N LYS A 93 27.49 -7.19 -12.06
CA LYS A 93 27.35 -7.29 -10.59
C LYS A 93 28.72 -7.44 -9.95
N ASP A 94 29.09 -6.50 -9.06
CA ASP A 94 30.33 -6.61 -8.27
C ASP A 94 30.31 -7.90 -7.43
N GLY A 95 31.26 -8.81 -7.66
CA GLY A 95 31.56 -9.94 -6.77
C GLY A 95 30.89 -11.29 -7.07
N ILE A 96 30.22 -11.47 -8.22
CA ILE A 96 29.75 -12.77 -8.72
C ILE A 96 30.20 -12.94 -10.18
N ASP A 97 30.33 -14.20 -10.62
CA ASP A 97 30.70 -14.67 -11.96
C ASP A 97 30.44 -13.65 -13.10
N GLU A 98 31.44 -13.47 -13.98
CA GLU A 98 31.51 -12.40 -15.00
C GLU A 98 30.35 -12.39 -16.02
N ASP A 99 29.52 -13.44 -16.00
CA ASP A 99 28.41 -13.74 -16.91
C ASP A 99 27.02 -13.33 -16.37
N ILE A 100 26.89 -12.89 -15.11
CA ILE A 100 25.59 -12.46 -14.55
C ILE A 100 25.49 -10.93 -14.55
N ALA A 101 24.77 -10.39 -15.53
CA ALA A 101 24.42 -8.98 -15.58
C ALA A 101 23.66 -8.57 -14.30
N LYS A 102 24.01 -7.42 -13.70
CA LYS A 102 23.31 -6.89 -12.51
C LYS A 102 21.87 -6.50 -12.86
N TYR A 103 21.66 -6.07 -14.10
CA TYR A 103 20.41 -5.59 -14.66
C TYR A 103 19.99 -6.47 -15.84
N ASP A 104 19.30 -7.58 -15.56
CA ASP A 104 18.88 -8.58 -16.55
C ASP A 104 17.38 -8.50 -16.89
N GLY A 105 16.75 -7.40 -16.49
CA GLY A 105 15.37 -7.08 -16.76
C GLY A 105 15.10 -6.67 -18.21
N LYS A 106 13.99 -7.16 -18.77
CA LYS A 106 13.57 -6.89 -20.16
C LYS A 106 12.59 -5.72 -20.25
N TRP A 107 12.82 -4.88 -21.25
CA TRP A 107 11.97 -3.75 -21.64
C TRP A 107 11.41 -3.98 -23.04
N GLU A 108 10.13 -3.69 -23.23
CA GLU A 108 9.46 -3.78 -24.53
C GLU A 108 8.62 -2.52 -24.76
N VAL A 109 8.47 -2.10 -26.03
CA VAL A 109 7.57 -1.00 -26.39
C VAL A 109 6.30 -1.60 -26.99
N GLU A 110 5.23 -1.59 -26.22
CA GLU A 110 3.96 -2.22 -26.57
C GLU A 110 2.76 -1.37 -26.13
N GLU A 111 1.58 -1.73 -26.60
CA GLU A 111 0.32 -1.13 -26.15
C GLU A 111 -0.09 -1.74 -24.80
N MET A 112 -0.88 -1.01 -24.01
CA MET A 112 -1.45 -1.55 -22.77
C MET A 112 -2.35 -2.77 -23.05
N LYS A 113 -2.31 -3.78 -22.17
CA LYS A 113 -3.11 -5.00 -22.28
C LYS A 113 -4.61 -4.71 -22.39
N ASP A 114 -5.09 -3.76 -21.58
CA ASP A 114 -6.47 -3.28 -21.58
C ASP A 114 -6.59 -1.90 -22.25
N THR A 115 -5.94 -1.72 -23.41
CA THR A 115 -5.95 -0.42 -24.09
C THR A 115 -7.38 0.03 -24.45
N LYS A 116 -7.71 1.27 -24.05
CA LYS A 116 -8.91 1.98 -24.50
C LYS A 116 -8.62 2.96 -25.64
N LEU A 117 -7.34 3.12 -25.98
CA LEU A 117 -6.84 4.07 -26.95
C LEU A 117 -5.85 3.34 -27.87
N PRO A 118 -6.31 2.63 -28.91
CA PRO A 118 -5.46 1.84 -29.78
C PRO A 118 -4.44 2.73 -30.51
N GLY A 119 -3.19 2.30 -30.56
CA GLY A 119 -2.06 3.03 -31.14
C GLY A 119 -1.17 3.76 -30.14
N ASP A 120 -1.62 3.95 -28.90
CA ASP A 120 -0.82 4.48 -27.79
C ASP A 120 0.12 3.38 -27.26
N LYS A 121 1.42 3.58 -27.45
CA LYS A 121 2.47 2.64 -27.03
C LYS A 121 3.30 3.27 -25.93
N GLY A 122 3.79 2.43 -25.02
CA GLY A 122 4.67 2.88 -23.95
C GLY A 122 5.76 1.87 -23.66
N LEU A 123 6.67 2.28 -22.80
CA LEU A 123 7.76 1.44 -22.31
C LEU A 123 7.23 0.54 -21.20
N VAL A 124 7.31 -0.78 -21.40
CA VAL A 124 6.81 -1.78 -20.46
C VAL A 124 7.95 -2.59 -19.85
N LEU A 125 7.92 -2.68 -18.53
CA LEU A 125 8.80 -3.53 -17.74
C LEU A 125 8.22 -4.96 -17.71
N LYS A 126 8.86 -5.94 -18.37
CA LYS A 126 8.27 -7.28 -18.56
C LYS A 126 8.70 -8.31 -17.53
N SER A 127 9.86 -8.16 -16.90
CA SER A 127 10.43 -9.22 -16.07
C SER A 127 10.04 -9.07 -14.60
N LYS A 128 9.67 -10.19 -13.95
CA LYS A 128 9.37 -10.24 -12.52
C LYS A 128 10.63 -10.53 -11.71
N ALA A 129 10.75 -9.91 -10.53
CA ALA A 129 11.84 -10.11 -9.57
C ALA A 129 13.23 -9.90 -10.19
N LYS A 130 13.37 -8.85 -11.02
CA LYS A 130 14.62 -8.48 -11.68
C LYS A 130 14.92 -6.99 -11.53
N HIS A 131 16.21 -6.65 -11.59
CA HIS A 131 16.64 -5.26 -11.68
C HIS A 131 16.59 -4.82 -13.14
N HIS A 132 16.04 -3.64 -13.38
CA HIS A 132 15.91 -3.05 -14.70
C HIS A 132 16.64 -1.71 -14.70
N ALA A 133 17.45 -1.46 -15.73
CA ALA A 133 18.14 -0.19 -15.90
C ALA A 133 18.11 0.22 -17.37
N ILE A 134 17.49 1.37 -17.64
CA ILE A 134 17.44 1.98 -18.97
C ILE A 134 17.51 3.49 -18.83
N SER A 135 18.17 4.18 -19.76
CA SER A 135 18.36 5.63 -19.68
C SER A 135 18.38 6.28 -21.06
N ALA A 136 18.09 7.58 -21.13
CA ALA A 136 18.09 8.38 -22.34
C ALA A 136 18.72 9.75 -22.09
N LEU A 137 19.49 10.24 -23.06
CA LEU A 137 20.07 11.59 -22.99
C LEU A 137 19.01 12.66 -23.25
N LEU A 138 19.12 13.77 -22.54
CA LEU A 138 18.37 14.98 -22.85
C LEU A 138 18.83 15.60 -24.17
N LEU A 139 17.96 16.40 -24.80
CA LEU A 139 18.32 17.22 -25.96
C LEU A 139 19.44 18.23 -25.61
N ARG A 140 19.43 18.71 -24.37
CA ARG A 140 20.44 19.60 -23.79
C ARG A 140 20.42 19.48 -22.26
N PRO A 141 21.55 19.67 -21.57
CA PRO A 141 21.59 19.65 -20.11
C PRO A 141 20.66 20.70 -19.50
N PHE A 142 20.02 20.35 -18.39
CA PHE A 142 19.23 21.28 -17.60
C PHE A 142 20.06 21.85 -16.46
N THR A 143 20.12 23.17 -16.35
CA THR A 143 20.85 23.90 -15.30
C THR A 143 19.87 24.61 -14.37
N PHE A 144 20.10 24.49 -13.07
CA PHE A 144 19.25 25.12 -12.06
C PHE A 144 19.69 26.56 -11.77
N ASP A 145 19.16 27.51 -12.53
CA ASP A 145 19.51 28.93 -12.40
C ASP A 145 18.32 29.80 -11.97
N THR A 146 17.44 30.12 -12.91
CA THR A 146 16.32 31.07 -12.81
C THR A 146 15.04 30.47 -13.37
N LYS A 147 15.13 29.38 -14.14
CA LYS A 147 13.98 28.69 -14.72
C LYS A 147 13.51 27.58 -13.78
N PRO A 148 12.20 27.37 -13.58
CA PRO A 148 11.70 26.23 -12.83
C PRO A 148 11.98 24.93 -13.60
N LEU A 149 12.03 23.82 -12.87
CA LEU A 149 12.09 22.47 -13.44
C LEU A 149 10.70 21.84 -13.36
N ILE A 150 10.23 21.29 -14.47
CA ILE A 150 9.00 20.52 -14.53
C ILE A 150 9.30 19.17 -15.17
N VAL A 151 8.98 18.10 -14.46
CA VAL A 151 9.16 16.71 -14.90
C VAL A 151 7.81 16.01 -14.83
N GLN A 152 7.40 15.40 -15.92
CA GLN A 152 6.14 14.68 -16.04
C GLN A 152 6.35 13.34 -16.70
N TYR A 153 5.63 12.34 -16.24
CA TYR A 153 5.51 11.04 -16.90
C TYR A 153 4.33 10.27 -16.35
N GLU A 154 3.89 9.27 -17.10
CA GLU A 154 2.77 8.43 -16.76
C GLU A 154 3.27 7.07 -16.28
N VAL A 155 2.55 6.51 -15.29
CA VAL A 155 2.75 5.13 -14.85
C VAL A 155 1.40 4.45 -14.75
N ASN A 156 1.32 3.24 -15.29
CA ASN A 156 0.20 2.33 -15.09
C ASN A 156 0.72 0.97 -14.58
N PHE A 157 0.17 0.53 -13.44
CA PHE A 157 0.44 -0.80 -12.89
C PHE A 157 -0.61 -1.81 -13.39
N GLN A 158 -0.43 -2.33 -14.62
CA GLN A 158 -1.47 -3.09 -15.32
C GLN A 158 -1.98 -4.32 -14.53
N THR A 159 -1.09 -5.05 -13.87
CA THR A 159 -1.46 -6.21 -13.04
C THR A 159 -1.64 -5.87 -11.56
N GLY A 160 -1.48 -4.60 -11.18
CA GLY A 160 -1.20 -4.18 -9.81
C GLY A 160 0.27 -4.40 -9.44
N ILE A 161 0.71 -3.73 -8.37
CA ILE A 161 2.07 -3.80 -7.85
C ILE A 161 2.09 -4.28 -6.39
N ASP A 162 2.92 -5.29 -6.10
CA ASP A 162 3.08 -5.81 -4.74
C ASP A 162 4.25 -5.13 -4.03
N CYS A 163 5.43 -5.27 -4.62
CA CYS A 163 6.65 -4.58 -4.22
C CYS A 163 7.51 -4.23 -5.45
N GLY A 164 7.72 -2.94 -5.70
CA GLY A 164 8.55 -2.42 -6.76
C GLY A 164 8.47 -0.91 -6.90
N GLY A 165 9.49 -0.35 -7.54
CA GLY A 165 9.57 1.06 -7.88
C GLY A 165 9.11 1.36 -9.30
N ALA A 166 8.58 2.56 -9.51
CA ALA A 166 8.33 3.14 -10.83
C ALA A 166 8.74 4.62 -10.86
N TYR A 167 9.84 4.94 -10.17
CA TYR A 167 10.43 6.27 -10.10
C TYR A 167 11.46 6.52 -11.21
N VAL A 168 11.61 7.78 -11.55
CA VAL A 168 12.60 8.28 -12.50
C VAL A 168 13.78 8.89 -11.75
N LYS A 169 15.00 8.64 -12.24
CA LYS A 169 16.23 9.30 -11.79
C LYS A 169 16.71 10.28 -12.87
N LEU A 170 16.95 11.52 -12.50
CA LEU A 170 17.60 12.52 -13.33
C LEU A 170 19.11 12.45 -13.09
N LEU A 171 19.86 11.93 -14.06
CA LEU A 171 21.29 11.62 -13.93
C LEU A 171 22.14 12.89 -14.03
N SER A 172 22.97 13.12 -13.02
CA SER A 172 23.79 14.32 -12.93
C SER A 172 24.76 14.43 -14.10
N GLN A 173 24.98 15.66 -14.56
CA GLN A 173 25.93 15.93 -15.61
C GLN A 173 27.35 15.77 -15.07
N THR A 174 27.98 14.65 -15.42
CA THR A 174 29.40 14.38 -15.15
C THR A 174 30.13 14.15 -16.47
N PRO A 175 31.42 14.51 -16.58
CA PRO A 175 32.22 14.24 -17.78
C PRO A 175 32.33 12.73 -18.06
N ASP A 176 32.23 11.90 -17.02
CA ASP A 176 32.33 10.44 -17.08
C ASP A 176 30.95 9.76 -17.11
N LEU A 177 29.87 10.47 -17.48
CA LEU A 177 28.54 9.86 -17.55
C LEU A 177 28.46 8.89 -18.73
N ASP A 178 28.57 7.60 -18.43
CA ASP A 178 28.30 6.51 -19.35
C ASP A 178 26.91 5.90 -19.05
N LEU A 179 26.04 5.87 -20.06
CA LEU A 179 24.71 5.31 -19.96
C LEU A 179 24.71 3.78 -20.05
N GLU A 180 25.74 3.18 -20.65
CA GLU A 180 25.89 1.72 -20.70
C GLU A 180 26.30 1.15 -19.34
N GLU A 181 26.96 1.95 -18.49
CA GLU A 181 27.35 1.57 -17.13
C GLU A 181 26.37 2.08 -16.05
N PHE A 182 25.11 2.31 -16.41
CA PHE A 182 24.12 2.84 -15.48
C PHE A 182 23.79 1.85 -14.34
N VAL A 183 24.19 2.20 -13.12
CA VAL A 183 23.99 1.43 -11.87
C VAL A 183 23.29 2.23 -10.77
N ASP A 184 22.90 1.55 -9.70
CA ASP A 184 22.40 2.09 -8.42
C ASP A 184 23.25 3.24 -7.84
N LYS A 185 24.58 3.14 -7.95
CA LYS A 185 25.54 4.16 -7.46
C LYS A 185 25.75 5.34 -8.41
N THR A 186 25.14 5.33 -9.59
CA THR A 186 25.32 6.40 -10.58
C THR A 186 24.85 7.72 -10.01
N PRO A 187 25.65 8.80 -10.10
CA PRO A 187 25.29 10.07 -9.52
C PRO A 187 24.05 10.63 -10.22
N TYR A 188 22.97 10.79 -9.46
CA TYR A 188 21.76 11.47 -9.88
C TYR A 188 21.60 12.79 -9.13
N THR A 189 20.78 13.69 -9.67
CA THR A 189 20.43 14.98 -9.06
C THR A 189 19.09 14.87 -8.34
N ILE A 190 18.07 14.33 -9.01
CA ILE A 190 16.72 14.16 -8.46
C ILE A 190 16.26 12.72 -8.74
N MET A 191 15.59 12.11 -7.77
CA MET A 191 14.79 10.90 -7.93
C MET A 191 13.34 11.25 -7.61
N PHE A 192 12.44 10.98 -8.54
CA PHE A 192 11.03 11.35 -8.42
C PHE A 192 10.12 10.23 -8.94
N GLY A 193 9.12 9.85 -8.15
CA GLY A 193 8.06 8.95 -8.61
C GLY A 193 7.51 7.95 -7.60
N PRO A 194 6.51 7.15 -8.01
CA PRO A 194 5.87 6.18 -7.15
C PRO A 194 6.79 4.98 -6.85
N ASP A 195 6.72 4.52 -5.61
CA ASP A 195 7.35 3.31 -5.11
C ASP A 195 6.42 2.66 -4.10
N LYS A 196 6.30 1.33 -4.18
CA LYS A 196 5.46 0.57 -3.25
C LYS A 196 6.17 -0.68 -2.82
N CYS A 197 6.13 -0.98 -1.54
CA CYS A 197 6.49 -2.33 -1.07
C CYS A 197 5.57 -2.77 0.07
N GLY A 198 4.76 -3.80 -0.17
CA GLY A 198 3.75 -4.25 0.78
C GLY A 198 2.65 -3.20 0.97
N GLU A 199 2.46 -2.73 2.21
CA GLU A 199 1.50 -1.68 2.57
C GLU A 199 2.12 -0.28 2.62
N ASP A 200 3.41 -0.12 2.32
CA ASP A 200 4.07 1.18 2.28
C ASP A 200 3.94 1.77 0.87
N TYR A 201 3.06 2.75 0.72
CA TYR A 201 2.85 3.53 -0.50
C TYR A 201 3.65 4.83 -0.40
N LYS A 202 4.67 4.99 -1.24
CA LYS A 202 5.58 6.13 -1.21
C LYS A 202 5.62 6.83 -2.56
N LEU A 203 5.59 8.16 -2.51
CA LEU A 203 5.92 9.01 -3.64
C LEU A 203 7.26 9.67 -3.34
N HIS A 204 8.32 9.18 -3.97
CA HIS A 204 9.66 9.71 -3.76
C HIS A 204 9.77 11.07 -4.41
N PHE A 205 10.29 12.03 -3.65
CA PHE A 205 10.96 13.20 -4.19
C PHE A 205 12.22 13.37 -3.37
N ILE A 206 13.34 12.99 -3.96
CA ILE A 206 14.66 12.98 -3.35
C ILE A 206 15.55 13.82 -4.22
N PHE A 207 16.35 14.70 -3.64
CA PHE A 207 17.41 15.36 -4.38
C PHE A 207 18.72 15.27 -3.60
N ARG A 208 19.83 15.28 -4.34
CA ARG A 208 21.17 15.18 -3.76
C ARG A 208 21.73 16.58 -3.54
N HIS A 209 21.83 16.97 -2.28
CA HIS A 209 22.40 18.24 -1.88
C HIS A 209 23.91 18.08 -1.67
N LYS A 210 24.69 19.01 -2.22
CA LYS A 210 26.12 19.05 -1.98
C LYS A 210 26.39 19.89 -0.75
N ASN A 211 26.93 19.29 0.30
CA ASN A 211 27.33 19.99 1.51
C ASN A 211 28.38 21.06 1.15
N PRO A 212 28.13 22.35 1.45
CA PRO A 212 29.03 23.44 1.08
C PRO A 212 30.34 23.45 1.88
N LYS A 213 30.39 22.81 3.05
CA LYS A 213 31.59 22.68 3.89
C LYS A 213 32.43 21.46 3.50
N THR A 214 31.83 20.27 3.48
CA THR A 214 32.56 19.01 3.26
C THR A 214 32.69 18.66 1.78
N GLY A 215 31.80 19.18 0.94
CA GLY A 215 31.71 18.83 -0.48
C GLY A 215 31.06 17.48 -0.77
N GLU A 216 30.64 16.76 0.28
CA GLU A 216 29.96 15.47 0.16
C GLU A 216 28.51 15.64 -0.28
N PHE A 217 27.97 14.63 -0.96
CA PHE A 217 26.57 14.61 -1.39
C PHE A 217 25.73 13.86 -0.38
N GLU A 218 24.65 14.49 0.08
CA GLU A 218 23.67 13.90 0.98
C GLU A 218 22.30 13.86 0.29
N GLU A 219 21.59 12.74 0.45
CA GLU A 219 20.24 12.58 -0.07
C GLU A 219 19.23 13.24 0.87
N LYS A 220 18.43 14.15 0.34
CA LYS A 220 17.40 14.87 1.07
C LYS A 220 16.04 14.42 0.56
N HIS A 221 15.24 13.83 1.45
CA HIS A 221 13.93 13.28 1.12
C HIS A 221 12.83 14.27 1.46
N ALA A 222 11.90 14.51 0.54
CA ALA A 222 10.70 15.26 0.84
C ALA A 222 9.85 14.50 1.88
N LYS A 223 9.20 15.26 2.77
CA LYS A 223 8.20 14.70 3.68
C LYS A 223 7.09 14.00 2.89
N LYS A 224 6.57 12.92 3.47
CA LYS A 224 5.45 12.17 2.88
C LYS A 224 4.23 13.09 2.72
N PRO A 225 3.47 12.97 1.61
CA PRO A 225 2.23 13.70 1.44
C PRO A 225 1.18 13.26 2.47
N ASP A 226 0.28 14.16 2.85
CA ASP A 226 -0.87 13.87 3.71
C ASP A 226 -2.02 13.16 2.94
N ALA A 227 -1.96 13.17 1.61
CA ALA A 227 -2.96 12.54 0.75
C ALA A 227 -2.85 11.00 0.77
N ASP A 228 -4.00 10.32 0.70
CA ASP A 228 -4.03 8.87 0.54
C ASP A 228 -3.60 8.48 -0.88
N LEU A 229 -2.43 7.85 -0.96
CA LEU A 229 -1.85 7.42 -2.23
C LEU A 229 -2.34 6.04 -2.68
N ARG A 230 -3.05 5.27 -1.85
CA ARG A 230 -3.35 3.84 -2.09
C ARG A 230 -4.08 3.59 -3.41
N THR A 231 -5.00 4.46 -3.77
CA THR A 231 -5.86 4.33 -4.95
C THR A 231 -5.03 4.27 -6.23
N TYR A 232 -4.02 5.14 -6.37
CA TYR A 232 -3.15 5.26 -7.55
C TYR A 232 -2.28 4.03 -7.84
N TYR A 233 -2.14 3.10 -6.90
CA TYR A 233 -1.34 1.88 -7.05
C TYR A 233 -2.20 0.63 -7.23
N THR A 234 -3.52 0.73 -7.02
CA THR A 234 -4.43 -0.41 -6.91
C THR A 234 -5.57 -0.41 -7.92
N ASP A 235 -5.94 0.75 -8.47
CA ASP A 235 -7.02 0.89 -9.43
C ASP A 235 -6.67 0.41 -10.86
N LYS A 236 -5.39 0.11 -11.12
CA LYS A 236 -4.83 -0.35 -12.41
C LYS A 236 -5.04 0.65 -13.55
N LYS A 237 -5.24 1.92 -13.22
CA LYS A 237 -5.39 3.01 -14.19
C LYS A 237 -4.07 3.73 -14.43
N THR A 238 -4.06 4.54 -15.48
CA THR A 238 -2.89 5.33 -15.86
C THR A 238 -2.91 6.64 -15.11
N HIS A 239 -1.88 6.87 -14.29
CA HIS A 239 -1.73 8.11 -13.52
C HIS A 239 -0.57 8.94 -14.03
N LEU A 240 -0.79 10.25 -14.06
CA LEU A 240 0.21 11.23 -14.45
C LEU A 240 0.90 11.78 -13.21
N TYR A 241 2.22 11.60 -13.11
CA TYR A 241 3.04 12.13 -12.05
C TYR A 241 3.78 13.38 -12.53
N THR A 242 3.61 14.49 -11.82
CA THR A 242 4.22 15.78 -12.16
C THR A 242 4.98 16.33 -10.96
N LEU A 243 6.25 16.65 -11.16
CA LEU A 243 7.06 17.42 -10.22
C LEU A 243 7.28 18.82 -10.78
N VAL A 244 6.92 19.84 -10.01
CA VAL A 244 7.24 21.25 -10.28
C VAL A 244 8.18 21.73 -9.20
N LEU A 245 9.37 22.17 -9.59
CA LEU A 245 10.36 22.74 -8.68
C LEU A 245 10.70 24.16 -9.10
N ASN A 246 10.43 25.12 -8.24
CA ASN A 246 10.58 26.53 -8.52
C ASN A 246 11.92 27.09 -8.00
N PRO A 247 12.45 28.16 -8.63
CA PRO A 247 13.70 28.81 -8.20
C PRO A 247 13.65 29.45 -6.81
N ASP A 248 12.46 29.65 -6.26
CA ASP A 248 12.24 30.17 -4.90
C ASP A 248 12.37 29.09 -3.81
N ASN A 249 12.84 27.89 -4.19
CA ASN A 249 12.94 26.70 -3.36
C ASN A 249 11.58 26.10 -2.96
N SER A 250 10.47 26.49 -3.60
CA SER A 250 9.18 25.78 -3.45
C SER A 250 9.09 24.61 -4.41
N PHE A 251 8.38 23.55 -4.00
CA PHE A 251 8.06 22.43 -4.86
C PHE A 251 6.58 22.07 -4.74
N GLU A 252 6.02 21.58 -5.83
CA GLU A 252 4.67 21.03 -5.92
C GLU A 252 4.77 19.65 -6.59
N ILE A 253 4.08 18.67 -6.03
CA ILE A 253 3.93 17.35 -6.64
C ILE A 253 2.45 17.18 -6.94
N LEU A 254 2.15 16.93 -8.22
CA LEU A 254 0.81 16.69 -8.69
C LEU A 254 0.68 15.26 -9.18
N ILE A 255 -0.43 14.62 -8.82
CA ILE A 255 -0.88 13.37 -9.43
C ILE A 255 -2.19 13.70 -10.15
N ASP A 256 -2.30 13.33 -11.43
CA ASP A 256 -3.50 13.55 -12.24
C ASP A 256 -3.94 15.03 -12.27
N GLN A 257 -2.95 15.94 -12.33
CA GLN A 257 -3.13 17.40 -12.26
C GLN A 257 -3.68 17.93 -10.92
N THR A 258 -3.75 17.09 -9.88
CA THR A 258 -4.16 17.45 -8.53
C THR A 258 -2.93 17.52 -7.62
N VAL A 259 -2.76 18.62 -6.89
CA VAL A 259 -1.63 18.79 -5.95
C VAL A 259 -1.81 17.83 -4.77
N VAL A 260 -0.89 16.87 -4.63
CA VAL A 260 -0.88 15.89 -3.52
C VAL A 260 0.17 16.23 -2.46
N ASN A 261 1.22 16.95 -2.85
CA ASN A 261 2.26 17.42 -1.94
C ASN A 261 2.73 18.81 -2.38
N SER A 262 3.04 19.66 -1.42
CA SER A 262 3.64 20.97 -1.67
C SER A 262 4.47 21.38 -0.46
N GLY A 263 5.60 22.03 -0.68
CA GLY A 263 6.44 22.47 0.42
C GLY A 263 7.61 23.32 -0.06
N SER A 264 8.57 23.52 0.84
CA SER A 264 9.84 24.16 0.53
C SER A 264 11.01 23.21 0.77
N LEU A 265 12.01 23.25 -0.12
CA LEU A 265 13.26 22.51 0.04
C LEU A 265 13.90 22.79 1.41
N LEU A 266 13.77 24.01 1.95
CA LEU A 266 14.42 24.40 3.20
C LEU A 266 13.79 23.76 4.45
N ASN A 267 12.46 23.57 4.45
CA ASN A 267 11.70 23.21 5.66
C ASN A 267 11.09 21.81 5.60
N ASP A 268 10.85 21.29 4.39
CA ASP A 268 10.07 20.08 4.16
C ASP A 268 10.91 18.90 3.67
N MET A 269 12.21 18.96 3.98
CA MET A 269 13.19 17.92 3.68
C MET A 269 13.68 17.22 4.93
N THR A 270 13.92 15.92 4.82
CA THR A 270 14.46 15.04 5.86
C THR A 270 15.61 14.22 5.28
N PRO A 271 16.84 14.32 5.81
CA PRO A 271 17.28 15.28 6.83
C PRO A 271 17.13 16.75 6.38
N PRO A 272 17.10 17.72 7.29
CA PRO A 272 17.04 19.14 6.92
C PRO A 272 18.27 19.52 6.09
N ILE A 273 18.10 20.45 5.15
CA ILE A 273 19.22 20.95 4.33
C ILE A 273 20.23 21.68 5.21
N ASN A 274 19.72 22.60 6.02
CA ASN A 274 20.53 23.34 6.98
C ASN A 274 20.51 22.55 8.29
N PRO A 275 21.65 21.97 8.71
CA PRO A 275 21.73 21.29 9.99
C PRO A 275 21.39 22.26 11.14
N PRO A 276 20.92 21.76 12.29
CA PRO A 276 20.58 22.63 13.41
C PRO A 276 21.83 23.38 13.91
N ALA A 277 21.65 24.64 14.30
CA ALA A 277 22.75 25.47 14.83
C ALA A 277 23.29 24.95 16.16
N GLU A 278 22.46 24.23 16.92
CA GLU A 278 22.82 23.60 18.20
C GLU A 278 22.51 22.11 18.14
N ILE A 279 23.43 21.30 18.64
CA ILE A 279 23.26 19.85 18.82
C ILE A 279 23.33 19.51 20.31
N GLU A 280 22.72 18.39 20.70
CA GLU A 280 22.91 17.82 22.03
C GLU A 280 24.36 17.36 22.18
N ASP A 281 24.98 17.71 23.30
CA ASP A 281 26.36 17.35 23.60
C ASP A 281 26.47 15.82 23.78
N PRO A 282 27.18 15.11 22.89
CA PRO A 282 27.29 13.65 22.98
C PRO A 282 28.10 13.19 24.21
N ASP A 283 28.90 14.08 24.80
CA ASP A 283 29.73 13.81 25.97
C ASP A 283 29.01 14.16 27.29
N ASP A 284 27.83 14.79 27.23
CA ASP A 284 27.01 15.06 28.41
C ASP A 284 26.17 13.82 28.74
N HIS A 285 26.26 13.37 29.98
CA HIS A 285 25.57 12.17 30.45
C HIS A 285 24.68 12.50 31.63
N LYS A 286 23.57 11.77 31.72
CA LYS A 286 22.63 11.90 32.83
C LYS A 286 23.36 11.65 34.16
N PRO A 287 23.35 12.61 35.10
CA PRO A 287 23.88 12.41 36.44
C PRO A 287 23.12 11.30 37.19
N GLU A 288 23.82 10.51 38.01
CA GLU A 288 23.21 9.44 38.81
C GLU A 288 22.20 9.97 39.84
N ASP A 289 22.38 11.20 40.30
CA ASP A 289 21.51 11.89 41.26
C ASP A 289 20.27 12.52 40.62
N TRP A 290 20.12 12.43 39.29
CA TRP A 290 18.99 13.01 38.57
C TRP A 290 17.75 12.10 38.62
N ASP A 291 16.77 12.49 39.45
CA ASP A 291 15.52 11.74 39.59
C ASP A 291 14.46 12.21 38.57
N GLU A 292 14.18 11.35 37.60
CA GLU A 292 13.16 11.56 36.57
C GLU A 292 11.80 10.96 36.94
N ARG A 293 11.67 10.33 38.11
CA ARG A 293 10.42 9.71 38.52
C ARG A 293 9.48 10.81 39.01
N PRO A 294 8.36 11.08 38.31
CA PRO A 294 7.42 12.11 38.75
C PRO A 294 6.72 11.70 40.05
N LYS A 295 6.55 10.40 40.28
CA LYS A 295 5.92 9.84 41.47
C LYS A 295 6.76 8.75 42.08
N ILE A 296 6.82 8.73 43.41
CA ILE A 296 7.47 7.70 44.22
C ILE A 296 6.45 7.07 45.16
N GLN A 297 6.73 5.85 45.60
CA GLN A 297 5.95 5.26 46.69
C GLN A 297 6.15 6.08 47.95
N ASP A 298 5.07 6.36 48.65
CA ASP A 298 5.09 7.08 49.92
C ASP A 298 5.97 6.30 50.93
N PRO A 299 7.12 6.85 51.35
CA PRO A 299 8.01 6.18 52.28
C PRO A 299 7.42 6.11 53.70
N ASP A 300 6.44 6.97 54.03
CA ASP A 300 5.80 7.03 55.33
C ASP A 300 4.55 6.15 55.40
N ALA A 301 4.07 5.63 54.27
CA ALA A 301 2.95 4.71 54.24
C ALA A 301 3.39 3.34 54.78
N VAL A 302 2.66 2.88 55.80
CA VAL A 302 2.81 1.55 56.39
C VAL A 302 1.63 0.67 56.00
N LYS A 303 1.92 -0.60 55.77
CA LYS A 303 0.92 -1.63 55.52
C LYS A 303 -0.08 -1.66 56.69
N PRO A 304 -1.39 -1.50 56.44
CA PRO A 304 -2.42 -1.63 57.46
C PRO A 304 -2.44 -3.03 58.10
N GLU A 305 -2.71 -3.11 59.40
CA GLU A 305 -2.77 -4.38 60.13
C GLU A 305 -3.92 -5.30 59.64
N ASP A 306 -4.96 -4.74 59.03
CA ASP A 306 -6.11 -5.47 58.47
C ASP A 306 -5.89 -5.96 57.02
N TRP A 307 -4.66 -5.84 56.51
CA TRP A 307 -4.28 -6.28 55.16
C TRP A 307 -3.51 -7.61 55.22
N ASP A 308 -4.25 -8.71 55.10
CA ASP A 308 -3.66 -10.05 54.97
C ASP A 308 -3.20 -10.29 53.52
N GLU A 309 -1.90 -10.49 53.33
CA GLU A 309 -1.30 -10.78 52.01
C GLU A 309 -1.21 -12.27 51.71
N ASP A 310 -1.33 -13.11 52.74
CA ASP A 310 -1.26 -14.57 52.63
C ASP A 310 -2.65 -15.18 52.40
N ALA A 311 -3.70 -14.37 52.53
CA ALA A 311 -5.05 -14.75 52.16
C ALA A 311 -5.08 -15.22 50.68
N PRO A 312 -5.59 -16.43 50.39
CA PRO A 312 -5.73 -16.90 49.02
C PRO A 312 -6.83 -16.12 48.30
N ALA A 313 -6.64 -15.87 47.00
CA ALA A 313 -7.65 -15.19 46.17
C ALA A 313 -8.95 -16.00 46.04
N LYS A 314 -8.83 -17.32 46.15
CA LYS A 314 -9.96 -18.25 46.02
C LYS A 314 -10.02 -19.18 47.23
N ILE A 315 -11.22 -19.37 47.76
CA ILE A 315 -11.51 -20.31 48.85
C ILE A 315 -12.53 -21.33 48.38
N PRO A 316 -12.52 -22.57 48.88
CA PRO A 316 -13.56 -23.55 48.58
C PRO A 316 -14.93 -23.01 49.02
N ASP A 317 -15.95 -23.22 48.18
CA ASP A 317 -17.33 -22.93 48.53
C ASP A 317 -17.85 -23.98 49.52
N GLU A 318 -18.10 -23.56 50.75
CA GLU A 318 -18.64 -24.44 51.80
C GLU A 318 -20.14 -24.70 51.60
N ASP A 319 -20.85 -23.81 50.91
CA ASP A 319 -22.28 -23.94 50.61
C ASP A 319 -22.53 -24.85 49.38
N ALA A 320 -21.49 -25.09 48.57
CA ALA A 320 -21.57 -26.04 47.47
C ALA A 320 -21.69 -27.47 48.00
N VAL A 321 -22.81 -28.11 47.65
CA VAL A 321 -23.06 -29.52 47.92
C VAL A 321 -22.79 -30.32 46.66
N LYS A 322 -22.13 -31.46 46.82
CA LYS A 322 -21.89 -32.40 45.73
C LYS A 322 -23.22 -32.90 45.15
N PRO A 323 -23.44 -32.82 43.82
CA PRO A 323 -24.68 -33.29 43.20
C PRO A 323 -24.92 -34.79 43.44
N ASP A 324 -26.18 -35.16 43.66
CA ASP A 324 -26.60 -36.55 43.76
C ASP A 324 -26.43 -37.24 42.39
N GLY A 325 -25.66 -38.35 42.35
CA GLY A 325 -25.37 -39.11 41.14
C GLY A 325 -24.00 -38.89 40.51
N TRP A 326 -23.11 -38.13 41.18
CA TRP A 326 -21.70 -37.99 40.78
C TRP A 326 -20.94 -39.32 40.86
N LEU A 327 -20.20 -39.67 39.79
CA LEU A 327 -19.46 -40.93 39.69
C LEU A 327 -18.00 -40.73 40.16
N ASP A 328 -17.71 -40.98 41.45
CA ASP A 328 -16.36 -40.77 42.01
C ASP A 328 -15.31 -41.76 41.49
N ASP A 329 -15.73 -42.99 41.21
CA ASP A 329 -14.86 -44.10 40.87
C ASP A 329 -14.53 -44.15 39.36
N GLU A 330 -15.28 -43.39 38.54
CA GLU A 330 -15.06 -43.31 37.10
C GLU A 330 -14.22 -42.08 36.75
N PRO A 331 -13.10 -42.23 36.03
CA PRO A 331 -12.29 -41.09 35.63
C PRO A 331 -13.04 -40.23 34.61
N GLU A 332 -12.84 -38.92 34.66
CA GLU A 332 -13.43 -37.95 33.72
C GLU A 332 -12.96 -38.18 32.28
N TYR A 333 -11.72 -38.67 32.14
CA TYR A 333 -11.12 -39.03 30.86
C TYR A 333 -10.62 -40.46 30.87
N ILE A 334 -10.81 -41.16 29.75
CA ILE A 334 -10.27 -42.49 29.49
C ILE A 334 -9.35 -42.44 28.29
N SER A 335 -8.34 -43.31 28.24
CA SER A 335 -7.52 -43.47 27.04
C SER A 335 -8.37 -43.96 25.87
N ASP A 336 -8.23 -43.33 24.72
CA ASP A 336 -8.96 -43.70 23.51
C ASP A 336 -8.61 -45.15 23.10
N PRO A 337 -9.59 -46.08 23.10
CA PRO A 337 -9.35 -47.48 22.77
C PRO A 337 -9.05 -47.70 21.28
N ASP A 338 -9.41 -46.75 20.41
CA ASP A 338 -9.22 -46.83 18.96
C ASP A 338 -7.95 -46.09 18.49
N ALA A 339 -7.25 -45.40 19.41
CA ALA A 339 -5.99 -44.75 19.09
C ALA A 339 -4.87 -45.78 18.91
N LEU A 340 -4.26 -45.76 17.73
CA LEU A 340 -3.09 -46.57 17.41
C LEU A 340 -1.83 -45.71 17.48
N LYS A 341 -0.76 -46.29 18.04
CA LYS A 341 0.57 -45.68 18.05
C LYS A 341 1.02 -45.40 16.60
N PRO A 342 1.45 -44.17 16.25
CA PRO A 342 2.00 -43.87 14.93
C PRO A 342 3.24 -44.72 14.62
N GLU A 343 3.39 -45.16 13.37
CA GLU A 343 4.53 -45.99 12.94
C GLU A 343 5.88 -45.25 13.00
N ASP A 344 5.85 -43.92 12.95
CA ASP A 344 7.02 -43.03 13.01
C ASP A 344 7.35 -42.54 14.43
N TRP A 345 6.69 -43.10 15.47
CA TRP A 345 6.94 -42.72 16.86
C TRP A 345 8.15 -43.45 17.44
N ASP A 346 9.20 -42.72 17.79
CA ASP A 346 10.43 -43.25 18.36
C ASP A 346 10.42 -43.05 19.89
N GLU A 347 10.41 -44.13 20.68
CA GLU A 347 10.33 -44.02 22.15
C GLU A 347 11.60 -43.45 22.80
N ASP A 348 12.76 -43.51 22.13
CA ASP A 348 14.04 -42.98 22.63
C ASP A 348 14.14 -41.46 22.40
N MET A 349 13.53 -40.96 21.32
CA MET A 349 13.49 -39.53 20.99
C MET A 349 12.23 -38.81 21.49
N ASP A 350 11.06 -39.45 21.38
CA ASP A 350 9.74 -38.86 21.66
C ASP A 350 9.12 -39.31 23.01
N GLY A 351 9.69 -40.33 23.65
CA GLY A 351 9.24 -40.88 24.94
C GLY A 351 8.19 -42.00 24.80
N GLU A 352 7.70 -42.52 25.94
CA GLU A 352 6.65 -43.55 25.95
C GLU A 352 5.36 -43.00 25.34
N TRP A 353 4.79 -43.71 24.36
CA TRP A 353 3.56 -43.29 23.72
C TRP A 353 2.35 -43.50 24.65
N GLU A 354 1.65 -42.42 24.96
CA GLU A 354 0.38 -42.45 25.69
C GLU A 354 -0.78 -42.14 24.74
N ALA A 355 -1.83 -42.95 24.79
CA ALA A 355 -3.02 -42.73 23.97
C ALA A 355 -3.73 -41.41 24.36
N PRO A 356 -4.32 -40.69 23.39
CA PRO A 356 -5.10 -39.49 23.66
C PRO A 356 -6.22 -39.77 24.67
N GLN A 357 -6.41 -38.84 25.59
CA GLN A 357 -7.48 -38.92 26.60
C GLN A 357 -8.79 -38.39 26.00
N ILE A 358 -9.83 -39.22 25.98
CA ILE A 358 -11.19 -38.86 25.52
C ILE A 358 -12.13 -38.77 26.73
N PRO A 359 -13.15 -37.88 26.70
CA PRO A 359 -14.13 -37.81 27.77
C PRO A 359 -14.84 -39.16 27.90
N ASN A 360 -14.94 -39.68 29.12
CA ASN A 360 -15.54 -40.98 29.38
C ASN A 360 -17.06 -40.92 29.03
N PRO A 361 -17.56 -41.77 28.12
CA PRO A 361 -18.97 -41.75 27.72
C PRO A 361 -19.95 -41.98 28.89
N ALA A 362 -19.51 -42.65 29.97
CA ALA A 362 -20.32 -42.81 31.18
C ALA A 362 -20.62 -41.46 31.86
N CYS A 363 -19.70 -40.50 31.73
CA CYS A 363 -19.77 -39.18 32.36
C CYS A 363 -20.69 -38.21 31.63
N GLU A 364 -21.01 -38.45 30.36
CA GLU A 364 -22.01 -37.65 29.62
C GLU A 364 -23.43 -37.85 30.16
N THR A 365 -23.71 -39.02 30.75
CA THR A 365 -25.02 -39.36 31.31
C THR A 365 -25.16 -39.03 32.79
N ALA A 366 -24.06 -38.67 33.47
CA ALA A 366 -24.01 -38.36 34.88
C ALA A 366 -23.76 -36.84 35.13
N PRO A 367 -24.07 -36.30 36.33
CA PRO A 367 -23.77 -34.90 36.68
C PRO A 367 -22.27 -34.55 36.69
N GLY A 368 -21.40 -35.55 36.77
CA GLY A 368 -19.94 -35.40 36.73
C GLY A 368 -19.22 -36.69 37.15
N CYS A 369 -17.92 -36.75 36.89
CA CYS A 369 -17.06 -37.90 37.12
C CYS A 369 -15.74 -37.51 37.78
N GLY A 370 -15.07 -38.49 38.39
CA GLY A 370 -13.80 -38.35 39.06
C GLY A 370 -13.92 -37.81 40.48
N PRO A 371 -12.81 -37.54 41.19
CA PRO A 371 -12.85 -37.02 42.54
C PRO A 371 -13.48 -35.62 42.55
N TRP A 372 -14.66 -35.49 43.17
CA TRP A 372 -15.36 -34.21 43.26
C TRP A 372 -14.51 -33.16 43.98
N GLN A 373 -14.17 -32.08 43.26
CA GLN A 373 -13.55 -30.90 43.83
C GLN A 373 -14.61 -29.84 44.08
N ARG A 374 -14.60 -29.28 45.29
CA ARG A 374 -15.49 -28.16 45.64
C ARG A 374 -15.20 -26.99 44.68
N PRO A 375 -16.24 -26.35 44.12
CA PRO A 375 -16.04 -25.13 43.37
C PRO A 375 -15.41 -24.09 44.29
N VAL A 376 -14.52 -23.28 43.72
CA VAL A 376 -13.83 -22.22 44.44
C VAL A 376 -14.53 -20.90 44.19
N ILE A 377 -14.80 -20.14 45.26
CA ILE A 377 -15.37 -18.80 45.23
C ILE A 377 -14.29 -17.77 45.55
N ASP A 378 -14.50 -16.53 45.09
CA ASP A 378 -13.58 -15.43 45.39
C ASP A 378 -13.64 -15.11 46.88
N ASN A 379 -12.46 -15.06 47.51
CA ASN A 379 -12.34 -14.78 48.94
C ASN A 379 -12.63 -13.29 49.20
N PRO A 380 -13.69 -12.94 49.95
CA PRO A 380 -14.02 -11.53 50.24
C PRO A 380 -12.93 -10.77 50.99
N ASN A 381 -12.04 -11.49 51.68
CA ASN A 381 -10.93 -10.91 52.45
C ASN A 381 -9.64 -10.77 51.64
N TYR A 382 -9.59 -11.25 50.39
CA TYR A 382 -8.40 -11.13 49.56
C TYR A 382 -8.21 -9.69 49.09
N LYS A 383 -7.15 -9.05 49.60
CA LYS A 383 -6.75 -7.69 49.20
C LYS A 383 -5.51 -7.67 48.29
N GLY A 384 -4.82 -8.80 48.12
CA GLY A 384 -3.60 -8.93 47.32
C GLY A 384 -2.36 -8.40 48.04
N LYS A 385 -1.26 -8.15 47.32
CA LYS A 385 -0.05 -7.54 47.92
C LYS A 385 -0.25 -6.04 48.12
N TRP A 386 0.01 -5.56 49.33
CA TRP A 386 -0.10 -4.16 49.66
C TRP A 386 0.99 -3.36 48.93
N LYS A 387 0.59 -2.22 48.35
CA LYS A 387 1.50 -1.29 47.70
C LYS A 387 1.27 0.10 48.30
N PRO A 388 2.33 0.81 48.72
CA PRO A 388 2.22 2.19 49.17
C PRO A 388 1.52 3.07 48.12
N PRO A 389 0.75 4.10 48.53
CA PRO A 389 0.24 5.11 47.61
C PRO A 389 1.40 5.84 46.93
N MET A 390 1.17 6.31 45.71
CA MET A 390 2.17 7.07 44.94
C MET A 390 2.01 8.56 45.25
N ILE A 391 3.07 9.19 45.79
CA ILE A 391 3.14 10.63 46.04
C ILE A 391 4.03 11.31 45.00
N ASP A 392 3.81 12.61 44.79
CA ASP A 392 4.67 13.39 43.91
C ASP A 392 6.08 13.48 44.50
N ASN A 393 7.09 13.19 43.69
CA ASN A 393 8.47 13.13 44.12
C ASN A 393 9.02 14.54 44.36
N PRO A 394 9.39 14.91 45.60
CA PRO A 394 9.96 16.23 45.88
C PRO A 394 11.28 16.49 45.16
N ASN A 395 12.01 15.43 44.77
CA ASN A 395 13.28 15.50 44.06
C ASN A 395 13.15 15.38 42.54
N TYR A 396 11.93 15.43 41.99
CA TYR A 396 11.74 15.36 40.54
C TYR A 396 12.37 16.56 39.84
N GLN A 397 13.43 16.31 39.07
CA GLN A 397 14.18 17.35 38.35
C GLN A 397 13.71 17.53 36.90
N GLY A 398 12.71 16.76 36.46
CA GLY A 398 12.28 16.71 35.07
C GLY A 398 12.92 15.57 34.30
N VAL A 399 12.49 15.36 33.05
CA VAL A 399 13.19 14.45 32.14
C VAL A 399 14.51 15.09 31.76
N TRP A 400 15.62 14.40 32.04
CA TRP A 400 16.95 14.89 31.73
C TRP A 400 17.14 15.01 30.22
N LYS A 401 17.80 16.08 29.80
CA LYS A 401 18.22 16.28 28.40
C LYS A 401 19.67 16.76 28.40
N PRO A 402 20.51 16.29 27.46
CA PRO A 402 21.87 16.79 27.32
C PRO A 402 21.90 18.30 27.10
N ARG A 403 22.98 18.95 27.53
CA ARG A 403 23.22 20.36 27.19
C ARG A 403 23.31 20.54 25.67
N LYS A 404 22.89 21.71 25.19
CA LYS A 404 23.03 22.09 23.79
C LYS A 404 24.36 22.79 23.57
N ILE A 405 25.14 22.31 22.60
CA ILE A 405 26.41 22.91 22.16
C ILE A 405 26.28 23.41 20.72
N PRO A 406 27.02 24.47 20.33
CA PRO A 406 27.06 24.91 18.94
C PRO A 406 27.53 23.78 18.03
N ASN A 407 26.82 23.58 16.92
CA ASN A 407 27.12 22.52 15.97
C ASN A 407 28.35 22.89 15.10
N PRO A 408 29.47 22.15 15.16
CA PRO A 408 30.64 22.42 14.34
C PRO A 408 30.35 22.30 12.83
N ASP A 409 29.41 21.43 12.46
CA ASP A 409 29.01 21.15 11.09
C ASP A 409 27.93 22.10 10.57
N PHE A 410 27.51 23.09 11.37
CA PHE A 410 26.49 24.06 10.98
C PHE A 410 26.87 24.81 9.70
N PHE A 411 26.03 24.75 8.67
CA PHE A 411 26.12 25.61 7.50
C PHE A 411 24.73 26.13 7.15
N GLU A 412 24.71 27.24 6.42
CA GLU A 412 23.48 27.86 5.94
C GLU A 412 23.54 27.97 4.43
N ASP A 413 22.67 27.24 3.75
CA ASP A 413 22.38 27.37 2.33
C ASP A 413 20.95 27.90 2.15
N LEU A 414 20.85 29.06 1.50
CA LEU A 414 19.58 29.76 1.23
C LEU A 414 19.04 29.45 -0.18
N HIS A 415 19.84 28.82 -1.04
CA HIS A 415 19.49 28.56 -2.44
C HIS A 415 19.70 27.09 -2.84
N PRO A 416 19.10 26.12 -2.12
CA PRO A 416 19.21 24.71 -2.43
C PRO A 416 18.69 24.32 -3.82
N PHE A 417 17.86 25.18 -4.44
CA PHE A 417 17.47 25.01 -5.84
C PHE A 417 18.66 24.91 -6.80
N ARG A 418 19.79 25.60 -6.51
CA ARG A 418 20.99 25.61 -7.35
C ARG A 418 21.81 24.32 -7.20
N MET A 419 21.17 23.19 -7.50
CA MET A 419 21.76 21.86 -7.47
C MET A 419 22.58 21.57 -8.72
N THR A 420 23.21 20.40 -8.75
CA THR A 420 24.00 19.95 -9.91
C THR A 420 23.12 19.84 -11.15
N PRO A 421 23.57 20.30 -12.33
CA PRO A 421 22.83 20.09 -13.57
C PRO A 421 22.71 18.59 -13.90
N PHE A 422 21.70 18.22 -14.68
CA PHE A 422 21.49 16.85 -15.14
C PHE A 422 21.42 16.78 -16.67
N SER A 423 21.82 15.64 -17.24
CA SER A 423 21.95 15.45 -18.69
C SER A 423 21.26 14.20 -19.24
N ALA A 424 20.78 13.30 -18.38
CA ALA A 424 20.01 12.14 -18.79
C ALA A 424 18.82 11.86 -17.85
N VAL A 425 17.83 11.15 -18.38
CA VAL A 425 16.74 10.54 -17.61
C VAL A 425 17.00 9.04 -17.56
N GLY A 426 16.89 8.43 -16.39
CA GLY A 426 17.11 6.99 -16.19
C GLY A 426 16.03 6.36 -15.32
N LEU A 427 15.75 5.09 -15.59
CA LEU A 427 14.89 4.23 -14.80
C LEU A 427 15.78 3.10 -14.27
N GLU A 428 16.03 3.09 -12.97
CA GLU A 428 16.74 2.00 -12.28
C GLU A 428 15.83 1.45 -11.19
N LEU A 429 15.21 0.32 -11.49
CA LEU A 429 14.06 -0.20 -10.78
C LEU A 429 14.24 -1.67 -10.42
N TRP A 430 13.94 -1.99 -9.17
CA TRP A 430 13.66 -3.35 -8.75
C TRP A 430 12.15 -3.53 -8.66
N SER A 431 11.61 -4.60 -9.25
CA SER A 431 10.19 -4.91 -9.15
C SER A 431 9.94 -6.41 -9.08
N MET A 432 9.07 -6.82 -8.14
CA MET A 432 8.50 -8.17 -8.06
C MET A 432 7.38 -8.39 -9.08
N SER A 433 6.71 -7.31 -9.49
CA SER A 433 5.60 -7.30 -10.44
C SER A 433 6.09 -6.97 -11.85
N SER A 434 5.45 -7.55 -12.87
CA SER A 434 5.70 -7.24 -14.29
C SER A 434 4.61 -6.31 -14.83
N ASP A 435 4.78 -5.91 -16.08
CA ASP A 435 3.83 -5.15 -16.89
C ASP A 435 3.54 -3.75 -16.32
N ILE A 436 4.56 -3.13 -15.71
CA ILE A 436 4.51 -1.70 -15.37
C ILE A 436 4.74 -0.92 -16.66
N PHE A 437 3.76 -0.10 -17.02
CA PHE A 437 3.73 0.70 -18.23
C PHE A 437 4.14 2.14 -17.92
N PHE A 438 5.10 2.66 -18.66
CA PHE A 438 5.60 4.02 -18.57
C PHE A 438 5.40 4.74 -19.90
N ASP A 439 4.95 5.99 -19.85
CA ASP A 439 4.77 6.77 -21.07
C ASP A 439 4.82 8.29 -20.84
N ASN A 440 4.86 9.05 -21.93
CA ASN A 440 4.76 10.51 -21.98
C ASN A 440 5.75 11.23 -21.07
N PHE A 441 7.01 10.78 -21.08
CA PHE A 441 8.10 11.46 -20.38
C PHE A 441 8.32 12.85 -20.96
N PHE A 442 8.24 13.86 -20.11
CA PHE A 442 8.37 15.24 -20.52
C PHE A 442 9.14 16.06 -19.49
N VAL A 443 10.13 16.81 -19.95
CA VAL A 443 10.94 17.71 -19.12
C VAL A 443 10.96 19.09 -19.75
N THR A 444 10.45 20.08 -19.02
CA THR A 444 10.36 21.48 -19.48
C THR A 444 10.63 22.46 -18.33
N SER A 445 10.71 23.74 -18.66
CA SER A 445 10.74 24.85 -17.72
C SER A 445 9.47 25.72 -17.75
N ASP A 446 8.47 25.34 -18.54
CA ASP A 446 7.24 26.12 -18.70
C ASP A 446 6.03 25.27 -18.30
N ARG A 447 5.26 25.77 -17.32
CA ARG A 447 4.08 25.09 -16.79
C ARG A 447 2.96 24.95 -17.82
N THR A 448 2.75 25.96 -18.67
CA THR A 448 1.70 25.90 -19.69
C THR A 448 2.02 24.87 -20.77
N VAL A 449 3.31 24.72 -21.11
CA VAL A 449 3.77 23.70 -22.07
C VAL A 449 3.57 22.30 -21.48
N ALA A 450 3.92 22.10 -20.21
CA ALA A 450 3.70 20.86 -19.47
C ALA A 450 2.20 20.48 -19.39
N GLU A 451 1.34 21.40 -18.99
CA GLU A 451 -0.11 21.17 -18.89
C GLU A 451 -0.73 20.82 -20.24
N ARG A 452 -0.24 21.42 -21.33
CA ARG A 452 -0.68 21.09 -22.69
C ARG A 452 -0.24 19.69 -23.11
N TRP A 453 1.02 19.32 -22.87
CA TRP A 453 1.53 17.97 -23.14
C TRP A 453 0.71 16.92 -22.39
N ALA A 454 0.44 17.16 -21.11
CA ALA A 454 -0.41 16.31 -20.29
C ALA A 454 -1.85 16.19 -20.83
N ALA A 455 -2.42 17.27 -21.34
CA ALA A 455 -3.77 17.25 -21.93
C ALA A 455 -3.81 16.49 -23.27
N ASP A 456 -2.77 16.65 -24.10
CA ASP A 456 -2.65 16.00 -25.41
C ASP A 456 -2.32 14.49 -25.28
N GLY A 457 -1.61 14.06 -24.23
CA GLY A 457 -1.32 12.65 -23.90
C GLY A 457 -2.34 12.06 -22.92
N TRP A 458 -2.00 12.05 -21.62
CA TRP A 458 -2.83 11.52 -20.52
C TRP A 458 -4.31 11.94 -20.58
N GLY A 459 -4.60 13.20 -20.94
CA GLY A 459 -5.96 13.71 -21.05
C GLY A 459 -6.83 12.92 -22.04
N LEU A 460 -6.26 12.47 -23.15
CA LEU A 460 -6.94 11.60 -24.12
C LEU A 460 -7.17 10.21 -23.56
N LYS A 461 -6.19 9.64 -22.83
CA LYS A 461 -6.32 8.32 -22.18
C LYS A 461 -7.42 8.33 -21.14
N LYS A 462 -7.43 9.32 -20.25
CA LYS A 462 -8.48 9.50 -19.25
C LYS A 462 -9.87 9.67 -19.88
N ALA A 463 -9.97 10.42 -20.97
CA ALA A 463 -11.23 10.58 -21.69
C ALA A 463 -11.71 9.26 -22.31
N ALA A 464 -10.80 8.47 -22.89
CA ALA A 464 -11.10 7.15 -23.46
C ALA A 464 -11.52 6.14 -22.37
N GLU A 465 -10.82 6.12 -21.23
CA GLU A 465 -11.16 5.29 -20.08
C GLU A 465 -12.55 5.66 -19.51
N GLY A 466 -12.81 6.95 -19.30
CA GLY A 466 -14.11 7.42 -18.79
C GLY A 466 -15.28 7.13 -19.75
N ALA A 467 -15.05 7.23 -21.06
CA ALA A 467 -16.05 6.86 -22.06
C ALA A 467 -16.36 5.35 -22.01
N ALA A 468 -15.35 4.50 -21.87
CA ALA A 468 -15.50 3.06 -21.76
C ALA A 468 -16.27 2.64 -20.48
N GLU A 469 -16.02 3.30 -19.35
CA GLU A 469 -16.74 3.05 -18.09
C GLU A 469 -18.21 3.47 -18.16
N SER A 470 -18.50 4.61 -18.82
CA SER A 470 -19.88 5.08 -18.99
C SER A 470 -20.72 4.25 -19.97
N GLY A 471 -20.07 3.46 -20.83
CA GLY A 471 -20.71 2.59 -21.82
C GLY A 471 -20.90 1.13 -21.37
N ALA A 472 -20.43 0.75 -20.18
CA ALA A 472 -20.65 -0.58 -19.64
C ALA A 472 -22.10 -0.72 -19.14
N PRO A 473 -22.89 -1.72 -19.59
CA PRO A 473 -24.22 -1.94 -19.06
C PRO A 473 -24.14 -2.30 -17.57
N GLN A 474 -24.90 -1.56 -16.75
CA GLN A 474 -25.05 -1.79 -15.30
C GLN A 474 -25.67 -3.15 -14.97
#